data_AF-A0A731UNS3-F1
#
_entry.id   AF-A0A731UNS3-F1
#
_cell.length_a   1.000
_cell.length_b   1.000
_cell.length_c   1.000
_cell.angle_alpha   90.00
_cell.angle_beta   90.00
_cell.angle_gamma   90.00
#
_symmetry.space_group_name_H-M   'P 1'
#
loop_
_entity.id
_entity.type
_entity.pdbx_description
1 polymer ?
#
loop_
_entity_poly.entity_id
_entity_poly.type
_entity_poly.pdbx_seq_one_letter_code
_entity_poly.pdbx_strand_id
1 'polypeptide(L)' 'MKRMMRIVLLALLLTGCAGEKGIIDRDGYQLDTRHPAQAAYPRIKVLVIHYTADNFDVSLATLTDKEVSSHYLIPE' A
#
# COMPACT_ATOMS: atom_id res chain seq x y z
N MET A 1 20.35 -34.72 -29.77
CA MET A 1 20.90 -33.45 -29.25
C MET A 1 20.35 -32.19 -29.95
N LYS A 2 20.46 -32.04 -31.28
CA LYS A 2 19.99 -30.84 -32.01
C LYS A 2 18.47 -30.55 -31.88
N ARG A 3 17.62 -31.59 -31.84
CA ARG A 3 16.17 -31.44 -31.59
C ARG A 3 15.87 -30.89 -30.19
N MET A 4 16.57 -31.39 -29.17
CA MET A 4 16.43 -30.91 -27.79
C MET A 4 16.81 -29.44 -27.69
N MET A 5 17.92 -29.03 -28.35
CA MET A 5 18.36 -27.63 -28.38
C MET A 5 17.32 -26.70 -29.02
N ARG A 6 16.64 -27.13 -30.08
CA ARG A 6 15.56 -26.35 -30.71
C ARG A 6 14.34 -26.18 -29.79
N ILE A 7 13.98 -27.21 -29.04
CA ILE A 7 12.87 -27.17 -28.08
C ILE A 7 13.19 -26.23 -26.92
N VAL A 8 14.41 -26.29 -26.39
CA VAL A 8 14.87 -25.39 -25.32
C VAL A 8 14.88 -23.93 -25.80
N LEU A 9 15.38 -23.66 -27.01
CA LEU A 9 15.38 -22.32 -27.59
C LEU A 9 13.96 -21.76 -27.78
N LEU A 10 13.02 -22.61 -28.21
CA LEU A 10 11.62 -22.26 -28.38
C LEU A 10 10.92 -21.98 -27.04
N ALA A 11 11.23 -22.77 -26.01
CA ALA A 11 10.71 -22.57 -24.66
C ALA A 11 11.22 -21.25 -24.03
N LEU A 12 12.49 -20.89 -24.29
CA LEU A 12 13.08 -19.61 -23.87
C LEU A 12 12.41 -18.39 -24.55
N LEU A 13 11.92 -18.53 -25.77
CA LEU A 13 11.20 -17.46 -26.47
C LEU A 13 9.79 -17.20 -25.90
N LEU A 14 9.19 -18.20 -25.23
CA LEU A 14 7.83 -18.13 -24.69
C LEU A 14 7.75 -17.47 -23.30
N THR A 15 8.87 -17.26 -22.60
CA THR A 15 8.89 -16.63 -21.27
C THR A 15 8.75 -15.10 -21.31
N GLY A 16 8.81 -14.48 -22.49
CA GLY A 16 8.70 -13.02 -22.67
C GLY A 16 7.28 -12.44 -22.55
N CYS A 17 6.24 -13.27 -22.63
CA CYS A 17 4.84 -12.81 -22.62
C CYS A 17 4.18 -12.82 -21.23
N ALA A 18 4.87 -13.34 -20.21
CA ALA A 18 4.29 -13.50 -18.88
C ALA A 18 4.64 -12.32 -17.96
N GLY A 19 3.83 -11.27 -18.01
CA GLY A 19 3.77 -10.28 -16.94
C GLY A 19 3.71 -8.84 -17.43
N GLU A 20 2.51 -8.36 -17.74
CA GLU A 20 2.27 -6.91 -17.80
C GLU A 20 2.43 -6.31 -16.40
N LYS A 21 3.64 -5.86 -16.08
CA LYS A 21 3.91 -5.13 -14.84
C LYS A 21 3.04 -3.88 -14.80
N GLY A 22 2.28 -3.71 -13.72
CA GLY A 22 1.42 -2.55 -13.51
C GLY A 22 -0.06 -2.77 -13.81
N ILE A 23 -0.46 -3.95 -14.32
CA ILE A 23 -1.88 -4.36 -14.33
C ILE A 23 -2.19 -5.13 -13.06
N ILE A 24 -3.21 -4.68 -12.33
CA ILE A 24 -3.69 -5.32 -11.10
C ILE A 24 -5.11 -5.82 -11.36
N ASP A 25 -5.31 -7.12 -11.32
CA ASP A 25 -6.64 -7.74 -11.38
C ASP A 25 -7.42 -7.43 -10.10
N ARG A 26 -8.66 -6.96 -10.26
CA ARG A 26 -9.62 -6.70 -9.20
C ARG A 26 -10.92 -7.43 -9.52
N ASP A 27 -11.78 -7.57 -8.53
CA ASP A 27 -13.08 -8.19 -8.76
C ASP A 27 -13.90 -7.32 -9.73
N GLY A 28 -14.18 -7.86 -10.92
CA GLY A 28 -14.95 -7.22 -11.98
C GLY A 28 -14.22 -6.18 -12.85
N TYR A 29 -12.92 -5.91 -12.64
CA TYR A 29 -12.16 -4.95 -13.47
C TYR A 29 -10.63 -5.13 -13.36
N GLN A 30 -9.89 -4.47 -14.25
CA GLN A 30 -8.43 -4.37 -14.19
C GLN A 30 -8.00 -2.93 -13.92
N LEU A 31 -7.04 -2.75 -13.01
CA LEU A 31 -6.44 -1.45 -12.69
C LEU A 31 -5.08 -1.33 -13.37
N ASP A 32 -4.96 -0.37 -14.30
CA ASP A 32 -3.69 -0.01 -14.92
C ASP A 32 -3.00 1.11 -14.13
N THR A 33 -1.81 0.81 -13.60
CA THR A 33 -0.98 1.71 -12.80
C THR A 33 0.25 2.24 -13.54
N ARG A 34 0.38 1.95 -14.84
CA ARG A 34 1.57 2.29 -15.66
C ARG A 34 1.74 3.79 -15.94
N HIS A 35 0.69 4.59 -15.70
CA HIS A 35 0.67 6.01 -15.99
C HIS A 35 0.39 6.86 -14.74
N PRO A 36 1.32 6.95 -13.79
CA PRO A 36 1.14 7.78 -12.59
C PRO A 36 1.19 9.27 -12.95
N ALA A 37 0.31 10.05 -12.34
CA ALA A 37 0.38 11.51 -12.43
C ALA A 37 1.56 12.06 -11.62
N GLN A 38 2.25 13.08 -12.16
CA GLN A 38 3.33 13.76 -11.45
C GLN A 38 2.84 14.51 -10.19
N ALA A 39 1.60 15.02 -10.23
CA ALA A 39 0.99 15.82 -9.17
C ALA A 39 0.28 14.97 -8.09
N ALA A 40 0.97 13.98 -7.54
CA ALA A 40 0.47 13.15 -6.43
C ALA A 40 1.13 13.58 -5.10
N TYR A 41 0.34 14.13 -4.17
CA TYR A 41 0.85 14.72 -2.93
C TYR A 41 0.28 14.04 -1.68
N PRO A 42 0.97 14.11 -0.52
CA PRO A 42 0.45 13.60 0.75
C PRO A 42 -0.88 14.26 1.14
N ARG A 43 -1.79 13.47 1.74
CA ARG A 43 -3.10 13.98 2.21
C ARG A 43 -3.00 14.78 3.52
N ILE A 44 -2.11 14.38 4.42
CA ILE A 44 -1.87 15.06 5.70
C ILE A 44 -1.02 16.30 5.45
N LYS A 45 -1.49 17.47 5.87
CA LYS A 45 -0.83 18.77 5.67
C LYS A 45 -0.49 19.51 6.96
N VAL A 46 -1.06 19.08 8.09
CA VAL A 46 -0.97 19.76 9.38
C VAL A 46 -0.75 18.72 10.48
N LEU A 47 0.03 19.10 11.48
CA LEU A 47 0.22 18.37 12.74
C LEU A 47 -0.33 19.24 13.88
N VAL A 48 -1.21 18.68 14.71
CA VAL A 48 -1.81 19.36 15.87
C VAL A 48 -1.32 18.66 17.14
N ILE A 49 -0.91 19.45 18.14
CA ILE A 49 -0.40 18.96 19.43
C ILE A 49 -1.45 19.25 20.50
N HIS A 50 -1.81 18.22 21.26
CA HIS A 50 -2.78 18.30 22.36
C HIS A 50 -2.15 17.78 23.67
N TYR A 51 -2.63 18.29 24.81
CA TYR A 51 -2.47 17.64 26.11
C TYR A 51 -3.79 16.97 26.49
N THR A 52 -3.73 15.89 27.28
CA THR A 52 -4.91 15.06 27.59
C THR A 52 -5.73 15.59 28.76
N ALA A 53 -5.11 16.37 29.66
CA ALA A 53 -5.72 16.85 30.90
C ALA A 53 -6.18 15.74 31.87
N ASP A 54 -5.65 14.52 31.70
CA ASP A 54 -5.89 13.37 32.57
C ASP A 54 -4.62 12.49 32.62
N ASN A 55 -4.61 11.48 33.50
CA ASN A 55 -3.54 10.48 33.55
C ASN A 55 -3.56 9.55 32.33
N PHE A 56 -2.50 8.77 32.15
CA PHE A 56 -2.33 7.93 30.96
C PHE A 56 -3.44 6.91 30.76
N ASP A 57 -3.84 6.17 31.81
CA ASP A 57 -4.83 5.10 31.69
C ASP A 57 -6.22 5.66 31.34
N VAL A 58 -6.61 6.77 31.98
CA VAL A 58 -7.88 7.43 31.67
C VAL A 58 -7.85 8.05 30.27
N SER A 59 -6.73 8.69 29.90
CA SER A 59 -6.55 9.25 28.55
C SER A 59 -6.68 8.18 27.47
N LEU A 60 -6.06 7.01 27.68
CA LEU A 60 -6.13 5.90 26.75
C LEU A 60 -7.56 5.35 26.63
N ALA A 61 -8.26 5.20 27.76
CA ALA A 61 -9.65 4.78 27.78
C ALA A 61 -10.55 5.77 27.01
N THR A 62 -10.42 7.08 27.25
CA THR A 62 -11.19 8.11 26.55
C THR A 62 -10.88 8.16 25.06
N LEU A 63 -9.60 8.10 24.66
CA LEU A 63 -9.17 8.20 23.25
C LEU A 63 -9.46 6.95 22.41
N THR A 64 -9.90 5.86 23.04
CA THR A 64 -10.30 4.61 22.38
C THR A 64 -11.80 4.32 22.52
N ASP A 65 -12.56 5.22 23.15
CA ASP A 65 -14.02 5.15 23.19
C ASP A 65 -14.64 5.79 21.94
N LYS A 66 -15.95 6.01 21.93
CA LYS A 66 -16.74 6.39 20.74
C LYS A 66 -16.66 7.86 20.37
N GLU A 67 -16.42 8.74 21.34
CA GLU A 67 -16.66 10.17 21.17
C GLU A 67 -15.45 10.91 20.57
N VAL A 68 -14.22 10.52 20.96
CA VAL A 68 -13.00 11.24 20.55
C VAL A 68 -11.86 10.24 20.32
N SER A 69 -10.90 10.61 19.47
CA SER A 69 -9.67 9.84 19.26
C SER A 69 -8.50 10.74 18.87
N SER A 70 -7.30 10.18 18.94
CA SER A 70 -6.07 10.78 18.43
C SER A 70 -5.23 9.72 17.73
N HIS A 71 -4.33 10.14 16.83
CA HIS A 71 -3.46 9.19 16.13
C HIS A 71 -2.35 8.63 17.04
N TYR A 72 -1.96 9.36 18.08
CA TYR A 72 -0.87 9.00 18.98
C TYR A 72 -1.14 9.51 20.41
N LEU A 73 -0.77 8.72 21.41
CA LEU A 73 -0.70 9.08 22.82
C LEU A 73 0.72 8.80 23.32
N ILE A 74 1.36 9.78 23.95
CA ILE A 74 2.76 9.70 24.42
C ILE A 74 2.74 9.60 25.96
N PRO A 75 3.32 8.54 26.57
CA PRO A 75 3.45 8.42 28.03
C PRO A 75 4.56 9.33 28.59
N GLU A 76 4.61 9.45 29.92
CA GLU A 76 5.74 10.06 30.64
C GLU A 76 7.03 9.24 30.57
#